data_AF-A0A2J7R5V1-F1
#
_entry.id   AF-A0A2J7R5V1-F1
#
_cell.length_a   1.000
_cell.length_b   1.000
_cell.length_c   1.000
_cell.angle_alpha   90.00
_cell.angle_beta   90.00
_cell.angle_gamma   90.00
#
_symmetry.space_group_name_H-M   'P 1'
#
loop_
_entity.id
_entity.type
_entity.pdbx_description
1 polymer ?
#
loop_
_entity_poly.entity_id
_entity_poly.type
_entity_poly.pdbx_seq_one_letter_code
_entity_poly.pdbx_strand_id
1 'polypeptide(L)'
;MIGVRPNGPKDFPRIAKEMGFSFGLRRGRVDWHKIGAIDVDRLIHERDLMSLQENLISIINYNLDSEYDVKILDPNFVKLFKLAQLSVDYLMYSEQHLYNCIELEQQHSRKHMKEVEKVKRECKKKDDEIKNLKKKFKEMSITEIQKRQQHFKTGNGKGISNCFKCTHCGKTFLTSGYLEAHHVRRHPHITFMHLPDTLRSETERLQSEIKGLKERLNNTERLLHKESIQDIKEKEEAQDRGDDWTEEKRRMVQWQQTQQNKYLNEIADLKTVFYNEIKADFQMNCNRTLSHSPTSYFMSLHSTE
;
A
#
# COMPACT_ATOMS: atom_id res chain seq x y z
N MET A 1 1.37 -31.22 -17.71
CA MET A 1 0.48 -30.08 -17.47
C MET A 1 0.84 -29.46 -16.12
N ILE A 2 1.62 -28.37 -16.11
CA ILE A 2 2.01 -27.66 -14.89
C ILE A 2 1.07 -26.47 -14.77
N GLY A 3 -0.12 -26.71 -14.25
CA GLY A 3 -1.18 -25.72 -14.14
C GLY A 3 -1.61 -25.57 -12.70
N VAL A 4 -0.80 -24.89 -11.88
CA VAL A 4 -1.21 -23.93 -10.84
C VAL A 4 0.10 -23.26 -10.39
N ARG A 5 0.31 -22.00 -10.77
CA ARG A 5 1.36 -21.18 -10.13
C ARG A 5 0.89 -20.90 -8.69
N PRO A 6 1.61 -21.35 -7.63
CA PRO A 6 1.14 -21.23 -6.24
C PRO A 6 1.11 -19.79 -5.72
N ASN A 7 1.67 -18.84 -6.48
CA ASN A 7 1.89 -17.44 -6.08
C ASN A 7 1.17 -16.43 -6.99
N GLY A 8 0.10 -16.82 -7.70
CA GLY A 8 -0.81 -15.83 -8.27
C GLY A 8 -1.55 -15.08 -7.16
N PRO A 9 -2.00 -13.83 -7.36
CA PRO A 9 -2.81 -13.13 -6.37
C PRO A 9 -4.04 -13.98 -6.08
N LYS A 10 -4.07 -14.63 -4.90
CA LYS A 10 -5.13 -15.56 -4.49
C LYS A 10 -6.51 -14.88 -4.46
N ASP A 11 -6.53 -13.56 -4.55
CA ASP A 11 -7.71 -12.71 -4.54
C ASP A 11 -8.15 -12.21 -5.92
N PHE A 12 -7.47 -12.55 -7.03
CA PHE A 12 -7.84 -11.98 -8.34
C PHE A 12 -9.31 -12.23 -8.75
N PRO A 13 -9.91 -13.43 -8.56
CA PRO A 13 -11.34 -13.60 -8.78
C PRO A 13 -12.23 -12.67 -7.94
N ARG A 14 -11.82 -12.36 -6.70
CA ARG A 14 -12.53 -11.42 -5.81
C ARG A 14 -12.37 -9.98 -6.33
N ILE A 15 -11.15 -9.59 -6.66
CA ILE A 15 -10.80 -8.27 -7.19
C ILE A 15 -11.54 -8.02 -8.52
N ALA A 16 -11.55 -9.00 -9.42
CA ALA A 16 -12.28 -8.93 -10.68
C ALA A 16 -13.76 -8.64 -10.44
N LYS A 17 -14.38 -9.32 -9.47
CA LYS A 17 -15.77 -9.09 -9.09
C LYS A 17 -16.00 -7.70 -8.49
N GLU A 18 -15.11 -7.23 -7.61
CA GLU A 18 -15.16 -5.89 -7.01
C GLU A 18 -14.95 -4.78 -8.06
N MET A 19 -14.14 -5.04 -9.08
CA MET A 19 -13.89 -4.15 -10.22
C MET A 19 -14.98 -4.21 -11.30
N GLY A 20 -16.09 -4.93 -11.04
CA GLY A 20 -17.25 -4.97 -11.94
C GLY A 20 -17.09 -5.89 -13.14
N PHE A 21 -16.20 -6.89 -13.09
CA PHE A 21 -16.13 -7.92 -14.12
C PHE A 21 -17.48 -8.61 -14.28
N SER A 22 -17.93 -8.72 -15.52
CA SER A 22 -19.10 -9.50 -15.90
C SER A 22 -18.77 -10.29 -17.16
N PHE A 23 -19.24 -11.53 -17.21
CA PHE A 23 -19.07 -12.37 -18.39
C PHE A 23 -19.86 -11.78 -19.55
N GLY A 24 -19.17 -11.53 -20.67
CA GLY A 24 -19.80 -11.03 -21.87
C GLY A 24 -20.52 -12.15 -22.60
N LEU A 25 -21.86 -12.22 -22.48
CA LEU A 25 -22.69 -12.98 -23.42
C LEU A 25 -22.84 -12.19 -24.74
N ARG A 26 -21.71 -11.93 -25.41
CA ARG A 26 -21.70 -11.26 -26.70
C ARG A 26 -22.27 -12.23 -27.74
N ARG A 27 -23.40 -11.88 -28.36
CA ARG A 27 -24.03 -12.66 -29.43
C ARG A 27 -23.70 -11.99 -30.76
N GLY A 28 -22.61 -12.40 -31.38
CA GLY A 28 -22.16 -11.89 -32.68
C GLY A 28 -22.43 -12.90 -33.79
N ARG A 29 -22.58 -12.44 -35.03
CA ARG A 29 -22.58 -13.34 -36.19
C ARG A 29 -21.17 -13.86 -36.43
N VAL A 30 -21.05 -15.16 -36.65
CA VAL A 30 -19.78 -15.81 -37.03
C VAL A 30 -19.68 -15.90 -38.54
N ASP A 31 -18.52 -15.54 -39.07
CA ASP A 31 -18.19 -15.77 -40.46
C ASP A 31 -17.68 -17.20 -40.63
N TRP A 32 -18.56 -18.09 -41.05
CA TRP A 32 -18.26 -19.51 -41.28
C TRP A 32 -17.23 -19.73 -42.39
N HIS A 33 -17.12 -18.82 -43.37
CA HIS A 33 -16.11 -18.93 -44.40
C HIS A 33 -14.72 -18.68 -43.80
N LYS A 34 -14.61 -17.64 -42.96
CA LYS A 34 -13.37 -17.33 -42.25
C LYS A 34 -12.95 -18.46 -41.30
N ILE A 35 -13.90 -19.02 -40.54
CA ILE A 35 -13.63 -20.15 -39.63
C ILE A 35 -13.24 -21.41 -40.40
N GLY A 36 -13.93 -21.75 -41.49
CA GLY A 36 -13.64 -22.93 -42.29
C GLY A 36 -12.29 -22.88 -43.02
N ALA A 37 -11.75 -21.69 -43.25
CA ALA A 37 -10.42 -21.51 -43.84
C ALA A 37 -9.26 -21.71 -42.84
N ILE A 38 -9.56 -21.87 -41.54
CA ILE A 38 -8.55 -22.06 -40.50
C ILE A 38 -8.07 -23.51 -40.53
N ASP A 39 -6.80 -23.70 -40.89
CA ASP A 39 -6.09 -24.95 -40.72
C ASP A 39 -5.56 -25.05 -39.28
N VAL A 40 -6.21 -25.90 -38.47
CA VAL A 40 -5.89 -26.07 -37.04
C VAL A 40 -4.53 -26.74 -36.85
N ASP A 41 -4.18 -27.72 -37.68
CA ASP A 41 -2.91 -28.44 -37.56
C ASP A 41 -1.73 -27.53 -37.88
N ARG A 42 -1.90 -26.69 -38.91
CA ARG A 42 -0.94 -25.63 -39.24
C ARG A 42 -0.84 -24.61 -38.12
N LEU A 43 -1.96 -24.14 -37.58
CA LEU A 43 -1.99 -23.16 -36.48
C LEU A 43 -1.21 -23.67 -35.26
N ILE A 44 -1.34 -24.97 -34.93
CA ILE A 44 -0.60 -25.61 -33.85
C ILE A 44 0.89 -25.72 -34.17
N HIS A 45 1.25 -26.21 -35.36
CA HIS A 45 2.65 -26.42 -35.76
C HIS A 45 3.43 -25.12 -35.87
N GLU A 46 2.85 -24.13 -36.56
CA GLU A 46 3.48 -22.85 -36.84
C GLU A 46 3.34 -21.86 -35.68
N ARG A 47 2.48 -22.17 -34.70
CA ARG A 47 2.14 -21.28 -33.58
C ARG A 47 1.67 -19.92 -34.10
N ASP A 48 0.78 -19.94 -35.10
CA ASP A 48 0.24 -18.72 -35.70
C ASP A 48 -0.76 -18.04 -34.75
N LEU A 49 -0.21 -17.30 -33.80
CA LEU A 49 -0.98 -16.57 -32.79
C LEU A 49 -1.77 -15.41 -33.39
N MET A 50 -1.34 -14.87 -34.53
CA MET A 50 -2.02 -13.76 -35.20
C MET A 50 -3.35 -14.23 -35.79
N SER A 51 -3.33 -15.32 -36.58
CA SER A 51 -4.55 -15.91 -37.10
C SER A 51 -5.48 -16.38 -35.99
N LEU A 52 -4.95 -16.92 -34.88
CA LEU A 52 -5.77 -17.28 -33.71
C LEU A 52 -6.45 -16.05 -33.08
N GLN A 53 -5.68 -14.98 -32.83
CA GLN A 53 -6.16 -13.75 -32.19
C GLN A 53 -7.26 -13.07 -33.02
N GLU A 54 -7.09 -13.01 -34.34
CA GLU A 54 -8.06 -12.40 -35.26
C GLU A 54 -9.40 -13.13 -35.32
N ASN A 55 -9.43 -14.41 -34.93
CA ASN A 55 -10.63 -15.23 -34.92
C ASN A 55 -11.19 -15.44 -33.50
N LEU A 56 -10.43 -15.06 -32.47
CA LEU A 56 -10.80 -15.22 -31.06
C LEU A 56 -12.13 -14.53 -30.72
N ILE A 57 -12.34 -13.33 -31.25
CA ILE A 57 -13.59 -12.57 -31.07
C ILE A 57 -14.79 -13.33 -31.67
N SER A 58 -14.63 -13.92 -32.85
CA SER A 58 -15.68 -14.72 -33.49
C SER A 58 -16.01 -15.97 -32.67
N ILE A 59 -14.99 -16.64 -32.09
CA ILE A 59 -15.17 -17.82 -31.24
C ILE A 59 -15.88 -17.48 -29.93
N ILE A 60 -15.48 -16.39 -29.25
CA ILE A 60 -16.11 -15.94 -27.99
C ILE A 60 -17.56 -15.53 -28.23
N ASN A 61 -17.86 -14.91 -29.38
CA ASN A 61 -19.18 -14.37 -29.68
C ASN A 61 -20.18 -15.40 -30.24
N TYR A 62 -19.72 -16.62 -30.52
CA TYR A 62 -20.56 -17.65 -31.13
C TYR A 62 -21.59 -18.21 -30.15
N ASN A 63 -22.86 -18.24 -30.55
CA ASN A 63 -23.92 -18.82 -29.73
C ASN A 63 -24.37 -20.19 -30.27
N LEU A 64 -23.82 -21.24 -29.70
CA LEU A 64 -24.13 -22.61 -30.08
C LEU A 64 -25.60 -23.01 -29.83
N ASP A 65 -26.27 -22.39 -28.84
CA ASP A 65 -27.68 -22.71 -28.50
C ASP A 65 -28.69 -22.29 -29.58
N SER A 66 -28.37 -21.25 -30.36
CA SER A 66 -29.31 -20.66 -31.31
C SER A 66 -29.18 -21.20 -32.74
N GLU A 67 -28.07 -21.84 -33.06
CA GLU A 67 -27.73 -22.24 -34.44
C GLU A 67 -27.99 -23.72 -34.73
N TYR A 68 -28.03 -24.58 -33.70
CA TYR A 68 -28.31 -26.01 -33.85
C TYR A 68 -29.52 -26.42 -33.05
N ASP A 69 -30.33 -27.33 -33.61
CA ASP A 69 -31.36 -28.02 -32.82
C ASP A 69 -30.63 -28.87 -31.77
N VAL A 70 -30.79 -28.51 -30.50
CA VAL A 70 -30.11 -29.08 -29.31
C VAL A 70 -30.34 -30.60 -29.19
N LYS A 71 -31.19 -31.17 -30.04
CA LYS A 71 -31.46 -32.61 -30.17
C LYS A 71 -30.35 -33.40 -30.84
N ILE A 72 -29.43 -32.76 -31.57
CA ILE A 72 -28.34 -33.46 -32.31
C ILE A 72 -27.02 -33.48 -31.51
N LEU A 73 -26.82 -32.51 -30.62
CA LEU A 73 -25.60 -32.37 -29.82
C LEU A 73 -25.85 -32.74 -28.36
N ASP A 74 -24.93 -33.49 -27.75
CA ASP A 74 -25.01 -33.78 -26.32
C ASP A 74 -24.91 -32.47 -25.51
N PRO A 75 -25.86 -32.20 -24.58
CA PRO A 75 -25.87 -30.99 -23.75
C PRO A 75 -24.57 -30.70 -23.00
N ASN A 76 -23.77 -31.72 -22.67
CA ASN A 76 -22.48 -31.57 -22.01
C ASN A 76 -21.43 -30.94 -22.93
N PHE A 77 -21.46 -31.18 -24.24
CA PHE A 77 -20.59 -30.47 -25.19
C PHE A 77 -20.92 -28.98 -25.23
N VAL A 78 -22.22 -28.64 -25.21
CA VAL A 78 -22.66 -27.24 -25.18
C VAL A 78 -22.16 -26.55 -23.90
N LYS A 79 -22.28 -27.22 -22.75
CA LYS A 79 -21.72 -26.71 -21.48
C LYS A 79 -20.21 -26.56 -21.53
N LEU A 80 -19.48 -27.56 -22.06
CA LEU A 80 -18.03 -27.53 -22.17
C LEU A 80 -17.56 -26.38 -23.07
N PHE A 81 -18.22 -26.17 -24.21
CA PHE A 81 -17.92 -25.07 -25.12
C PHE A 81 -18.16 -23.71 -24.45
N LYS A 82 -19.30 -23.53 -23.77
CA LYS A 82 -19.58 -22.30 -23.00
C LYS A 82 -18.55 -22.06 -21.91
N LEU A 83 -18.16 -23.11 -21.16
CA LEU A 83 -17.12 -22.99 -20.14
C LEU A 83 -15.77 -22.59 -20.76
N ALA A 84 -15.43 -23.10 -21.95
CA ALA A 84 -14.24 -22.68 -22.68
C ALA A 84 -14.31 -21.20 -23.08
N GLN A 85 -15.44 -20.74 -23.63
CA GLN A 85 -15.65 -19.32 -23.96
C GLN A 85 -15.54 -18.40 -22.73
N LEU A 86 -16.18 -18.77 -21.62
CA LEU A 86 -16.09 -18.02 -20.35
C LEU A 86 -14.67 -18.02 -19.77
N SER A 87 -13.93 -19.12 -19.95
CA SER A 87 -12.53 -19.20 -19.54
C SER A 87 -11.66 -18.23 -20.34
N VAL A 88 -11.87 -18.13 -21.66
CA VAL A 88 -11.16 -17.18 -22.52
C VAL A 88 -11.51 -15.74 -22.13
N ASP A 89 -12.79 -15.41 -21.92
CA ASP A 89 -13.22 -14.07 -21.50
C ASP A 89 -12.58 -13.66 -20.16
N TYR A 90 -12.53 -14.58 -19.20
CA TYR A 90 -11.83 -14.38 -17.93
C TYR A 90 -10.31 -14.19 -18.10
N LEU A 91 -9.67 -14.97 -18.97
CA LEU A 91 -8.24 -14.85 -19.25
C LEU A 91 -7.90 -13.52 -19.92
N MET A 92 -8.72 -13.05 -20.87
CA MET A 92 -8.55 -11.74 -21.49
C MET A 92 -8.69 -10.60 -20.47
N TYR A 93 -9.68 -10.69 -19.58
CA TYR A 93 -9.82 -9.72 -18.49
C TYR A 93 -8.61 -9.75 -17.54
N SER A 94 -8.13 -10.93 -17.20
CA SER A 94 -6.93 -11.13 -16.38
C SER A 94 -5.70 -10.50 -17.02
N GLU A 95 -5.52 -10.70 -18.32
CA GLU A 95 -4.43 -10.12 -19.10
C GLU A 95 -4.50 -8.59 -19.10
N GLN A 96 -5.67 -8.02 -19.40
CA GLN A 96 -5.86 -6.57 -19.36
C GLN A 96 -5.58 -5.98 -17.98
N HIS A 97 -6.04 -6.63 -16.92
CA HIS A 97 -5.74 -6.21 -15.55
C HIS A 97 -4.23 -6.22 -15.26
N LEU A 98 -3.53 -7.29 -15.67
CA LEU A 98 -2.08 -7.38 -15.51
C LEU A 98 -1.35 -6.26 -16.27
N TYR A 99 -1.76 -5.94 -17.50
CA TYR A 99 -1.20 -4.80 -18.24
C TYR A 99 -1.38 -3.48 -17.48
N ASN A 100 -2.58 -3.23 -16.97
CA ASN A 100 -2.88 -2.01 -16.20
C ASN A 100 -2.01 -1.95 -14.92
N CYS A 101 -1.86 -3.06 -14.20
CA CYS A 101 -1.00 -3.14 -13.02
C CYS A 101 0.47 -2.85 -13.36
N ILE A 102 0.98 -3.45 -14.44
CA ILE A 102 2.35 -3.22 -14.90
C ILE A 102 2.55 -1.74 -15.26
N GLU A 103 1.60 -1.13 -15.97
CA GLU A 103 1.68 0.27 -16.35
C GLU A 103 1.70 1.19 -15.12
N LEU A 104 0.80 0.96 -14.16
CA LEU A 104 0.75 1.72 -12.89
C LEU A 104 2.06 1.60 -12.11
N GLU A 105 2.60 0.39 -11.98
CA GLU A 105 3.85 0.16 -11.27
C GLU A 105 5.04 0.83 -11.97
N GLN A 106 5.07 0.81 -13.31
CA GLN A 106 6.06 1.56 -14.08
C GLN A 106 5.95 3.07 -13.88
N GLN A 107 4.73 3.61 -13.77
CA GLN A 107 4.52 5.02 -13.46
C GLN A 107 5.02 5.37 -12.05
N HIS A 108 4.71 4.56 -11.04
CA HIS A 108 5.23 4.71 -9.68
C HIS A 108 6.75 4.65 -9.63
N SER A 109 7.36 3.66 -10.30
CA SER A 109 8.82 3.53 -10.40
C SER A 109 9.44 4.79 -11.02
N ARG A 110 8.90 5.30 -12.13
CA ARG A 110 9.34 6.55 -12.75
C ARG A 110 9.24 7.76 -11.81
N LYS A 111 8.18 7.83 -10.99
CA LYS A 111 8.00 8.90 -10.00
C LYS A 111 9.06 8.81 -8.90
N HIS A 112 9.25 7.64 -8.31
CA HIS A 112 10.26 7.44 -7.26
C HIS A 112 11.68 7.68 -7.76
N MET A 113 12.02 7.28 -8.99
CA MET A 113 13.32 7.63 -9.58
C MET A 113 13.55 9.14 -9.63
N LYS A 114 12.53 9.93 -9.98
CA LYS A 114 12.63 11.40 -9.98
C LYS A 114 12.80 11.97 -8.57
N GLU A 115 12.10 11.40 -7.58
CA GLU A 115 12.21 11.80 -6.17
C GLU A 115 13.61 11.50 -5.61
N VAL A 116 14.13 10.28 -5.85
CA VAL A 116 15.49 9.89 -5.45
C VAL A 116 16.53 10.84 -6.04
N GLU A 117 16.40 11.14 -7.33
CA GLU A 117 17.33 12.06 -7.99
C GLU A 117 17.21 13.50 -7.47
N LYS A 118 16.01 13.96 -7.10
CA LYS A 118 15.81 15.25 -6.44
C LYS A 118 16.50 15.29 -5.08
N VAL A 119 16.25 14.29 -4.22
CA VAL A 119 16.85 14.18 -2.89
C VAL A 119 18.37 14.10 -2.98
N LYS A 120 18.90 13.33 -3.93
CA LYS A 120 20.35 13.23 -4.17
C LYS A 120 20.99 14.58 -4.50
N ARG A 121 20.33 15.42 -5.30
CA ARG A 121 20.80 16.79 -5.59
C ARG A 121 20.75 17.68 -4.35
N GLU A 122 19.72 17.57 -3.53
CA GLU A 122 19.60 18.31 -2.26
C GLU A 122 20.68 17.91 -1.26
N CYS A 123 20.95 16.60 -1.10
CA CYS A 123 22.06 16.10 -0.30
C CYS A 123 23.40 16.66 -0.77
N LYS A 124 23.68 16.63 -2.09
CA LYS A 124 24.92 17.19 -2.64
C LYS A 124 25.07 18.68 -2.31
N LYS A 125 24.00 19.46 -2.45
CA LYS A 125 24.01 20.89 -2.08
C LYS A 125 24.33 21.09 -0.60
N LYS A 126 23.74 20.28 0.28
CA LYS A 126 23.98 20.33 1.72
C LYS A 126 25.40 19.91 2.10
N ASP A 127 25.95 18.89 1.43
CA ASP A 127 27.34 18.49 1.61
C ASP A 127 28.32 19.61 1.22
N ASP A 128 28.06 20.29 0.10
CA ASP A 128 28.89 21.41 -0.35
C ASP A 128 28.77 22.62 0.59
N GLU A 129 27.57 22.89 1.12
CA GLU A 129 27.35 23.90 2.16
C GLU A 129 28.15 23.59 3.44
N ILE A 130 28.11 22.34 3.92
CA ILE A 130 28.88 21.89 5.08
C ILE A 130 30.38 22.03 4.83
N LYS A 131 30.88 21.65 3.65
CA LYS A 131 32.30 21.80 3.29
C LYS A 131 32.73 23.28 3.33
N ASN A 132 31.90 24.18 2.79
CA ASN A 132 32.17 25.61 2.79
C ASN A 132 32.17 26.20 4.20
N LEU A 133 31.21 25.81 5.05
CA LEU A 133 31.17 26.23 6.45
C LEU A 133 32.39 25.72 7.23
N LYS A 134 32.79 24.46 7.04
CA LYS A 134 34.01 23.90 7.63
C LYS A 134 35.26 24.67 7.20
N LYS A 135 35.34 25.08 5.93
CA LYS A 135 36.47 25.89 5.41
C LYS A 135 36.50 27.26 6.09
N LYS A 136 35.38 27.99 6.12
CA LYS A 136 35.26 29.29 6.78
C LYS A 136 35.59 29.21 8.27
N PHE A 137 35.14 28.16 8.97
CA PHE A 137 35.46 27.94 10.37
C PHE A 137 36.96 27.75 10.60
N LYS A 138 37.63 26.96 9.75
CA LYS A 138 39.09 26.78 9.81
C LYS A 138 39.83 28.09 9.56
N GLU A 139 39.45 28.85 8.54
CA GLU A 139 40.06 30.15 8.22
C GLU A 139 39.88 31.16 9.37
N MET A 140 38.69 31.23 9.95
CA MET A 140 38.39 32.07 11.11
C MET A 140 39.23 31.66 12.32
N SER A 141 39.32 30.36 12.62
CA SER A 141 40.11 29.83 13.72
C SER A 141 41.61 30.15 13.56
N ILE A 142 42.17 29.96 12.36
CA ILE A 142 43.57 30.32 12.06
C ILE A 142 43.80 31.83 12.26
N THR A 143 42.89 32.65 11.73
CA THR A 143 42.96 34.12 11.85
C THR A 143 42.94 34.57 13.32
N GLU A 144 42.09 33.95 14.14
CA GLU A 144 41.97 34.26 15.56
C GLU A 144 43.23 33.86 16.35
N ILE A 145 43.82 32.70 16.04
CA ILE A 145 45.11 32.27 16.61
C ILE A 145 46.22 33.25 16.20
N GLN A 146 46.27 33.68 14.94
CA GLN A 146 47.28 34.61 14.44
C GLN A 146 47.16 35.99 15.11
N LYS A 147 45.94 36.52 15.31
CA LYS A 147 45.70 37.74 16.07
C LYS A 147 46.22 37.63 17.50
N ARG A 148 45.90 36.53 18.21
CA ARG A 148 46.41 36.27 19.57
C ARG A 148 47.95 36.21 19.62
N GLN A 149 48.59 35.60 18.62
CA GLN A 149 50.06 35.52 18.56
C GLN A 149 50.72 36.87 18.22
N GLN A 150 50.10 37.73 17.40
CA GLN A 150 50.62 39.07 17.13
C GLN A 150 50.61 39.97 18.36
N HIS A 151 49.56 39.90 19.19
CA HIS A 151 49.56 40.56 20.51
C HIS A 151 50.72 40.12 21.41
N PHE A 152 51.27 38.91 21.20
CA PHE A 152 52.41 38.40 21.95
C PHE A 152 53.77 38.78 21.32
N LYS A 153 53.83 39.00 19.99
CA LYS A 153 55.08 39.29 19.25
C LYS A 153 55.40 40.77 19.06
N THR A 154 54.51 41.71 19.40
CA THR A 154 54.86 43.15 19.51
C THR A 154 55.69 43.47 20.76
N GLY A 155 56.21 42.46 21.46
CA GLY A 155 57.22 42.58 22.51
C GLY A 155 58.66 42.51 21.96
N ASN A 156 59.02 43.37 21.00
CA ASN A 156 60.40 43.53 20.59
C ASN A 156 61.05 44.70 21.35
N GLY A 157 61.87 44.37 22.34
CA GLY A 157 63.18 45.02 22.50
C GLY A 157 63.27 46.42 23.13
N LYS A 158 62.27 46.91 23.86
CA LYS A 158 62.46 48.02 24.82
C LYS A 158 61.46 47.88 25.96
N GLY A 159 61.96 47.81 27.19
CA GLY A 159 61.16 47.61 28.39
C GLY A 159 60.06 48.66 28.53
N ILE A 160 58.85 48.30 28.14
CA ILE A 160 57.63 48.91 28.65
C ILE A 160 56.98 47.81 29.49
N SER A 161 57.16 47.99 30.78
CA SER A 161 56.46 47.28 31.84
C SER A 161 54.95 47.33 31.56
N ASN A 162 54.40 46.31 30.89
CA ASN A 162 52.95 46.02 30.85
C ASN A 162 52.49 45.48 32.21
N CYS A 163 52.93 46.17 33.25
CA CYS A 163 52.64 45.89 34.62
C CYS A 163 51.45 46.75 35.01
N PHE A 164 50.41 46.13 35.55
CA PHE A 164 49.17 46.78 35.90
C PHE A 164 49.39 47.49 37.24
N LYS A 165 49.54 48.82 37.20
CA LYS A 165 49.80 49.61 38.40
C LYS A 165 48.49 50.10 39.01
N CYS A 166 48.30 49.84 40.29
CA CYS A 166 47.20 50.42 41.05
C CYS A 166 47.42 51.94 41.18
N THR A 167 46.45 52.72 40.72
CA THR A 167 46.49 54.19 40.79
C THR A 167 46.31 54.72 42.21
N HIS A 168 45.78 53.90 43.12
CA HIS A 168 45.48 54.31 44.50
C HIS A 168 46.61 54.05 45.49
N CYS A 169 47.38 52.97 45.30
CA CYS A 169 48.49 52.63 46.20
C CYS A 169 49.83 52.46 45.48
N GLY A 170 49.86 52.62 44.15
CA GLY A 170 51.07 52.54 43.35
C GLY A 170 51.66 51.13 43.18
N LYS A 171 51.03 50.08 43.74
CA LYS A 171 51.50 48.69 43.63
C LYS A 171 51.34 48.17 42.20
N THR A 172 52.33 47.40 41.78
CA THR A 172 52.44 46.92 40.41
C THR A 172 52.19 45.42 40.35
N PHE A 173 51.32 44.99 39.43
CA PHE A 173 50.88 43.61 39.29
C PHE A 173 51.20 43.07 37.90
N LEU A 174 51.47 41.77 37.82
CA LEU A 174 51.89 41.10 36.59
C LEU A 174 50.73 40.89 35.60
N THR A 175 49.49 40.83 36.10
CA THR A 175 48.30 40.52 35.30
C THR A 175 47.10 41.36 35.77
N SER A 176 46.21 41.74 34.86
CA SER A 176 45.00 42.54 35.18
C SER A 176 44.14 41.92 36.28
N GLY A 177 43.97 40.59 36.27
CA GLY A 177 43.18 39.89 37.29
C GLY A 177 43.76 40.00 38.71
N TYR A 178 45.08 40.12 38.86
CA TYR A 178 45.71 40.34 40.17
C TYR A 178 45.52 41.78 40.66
N LEU A 179 45.55 42.76 39.76
CA LEU A 179 45.20 44.15 40.10
C LEU A 179 43.73 44.25 40.52
N GLU A 180 42.84 43.56 39.83
CA GLU A 180 41.40 43.54 40.11
C GLU A 180 41.08 42.88 41.46
N ALA A 181 41.69 41.73 41.74
CA ALA A 181 41.62 41.11 43.07
C ALA A 181 42.21 42.01 44.17
N HIS A 182 43.27 42.77 43.85
CA HIS A 182 43.84 43.75 44.77
C HIS A 182 42.89 44.92 45.04
N HIS A 183 42.22 45.46 44.03
CA HIS A 183 41.20 46.50 44.19
C HIS A 183 40.06 46.02 45.09
N VAL A 184 39.54 44.82 44.85
CA VAL A 184 38.45 44.24 45.68
C VAL A 184 38.89 44.08 47.15
N ARG A 185 40.13 43.68 47.42
CA ARG A 185 40.60 43.40 48.80
C ARG A 185 41.07 44.63 49.57
N ARG A 186 41.67 45.61 48.90
CA ARG A 186 42.38 46.75 49.53
C ARG A 186 41.77 48.10 49.19
N HIS A 187 40.97 48.18 48.14
CA HIS A 187 40.20 49.34 47.73
C HIS A 187 38.69 49.01 47.53
N PRO A 188 38.04 48.22 48.43
CA PRO A 188 36.67 47.74 48.24
C PRO A 188 35.65 48.87 48.10
N HIS A 189 35.90 50.01 48.75
CA HIS A 189 35.01 51.17 48.70
C HIS A 189 34.94 51.84 47.30
N ILE A 190 35.96 51.60 46.45
CA ILE A 190 36.07 52.22 45.11
C ILE A 190 35.57 51.25 44.03
N THR A 191 35.80 49.94 44.20
CA THR A 191 35.31 48.91 43.28
C THR A 191 33.78 48.86 43.17
N PHE A 192 33.06 49.33 44.20
CA PHE A 192 31.59 49.33 44.21
C PHE A 192 30.93 50.54 43.51
N MET A 193 31.69 51.59 43.17
CA MET A 193 31.17 52.80 42.50
C MET A 193 31.31 52.76 40.97
N HIS A 194 31.96 51.73 40.42
CA HIS A 194 32.15 51.58 38.99
C HIS A 194 31.97 50.12 38.55
N LEU A 195 30.76 49.59 38.70
CA LEU A 195 30.29 48.64 37.71
C LEU A 195 30.02 49.48 36.46
N PRO A 196 30.76 49.32 35.34
CA PRO A 196 30.49 50.07 34.13
C PRO A 196 29.01 49.88 33.77
N ASP A 197 28.25 50.96 33.59
CA ASP A 197 26.84 50.89 33.19
C ASP A 197 26.65 50.00 31.93
N THR A 198 27.69 49.87 31.12
CA THR A 198 27.79 48.93 30.00
C THR A 198 27.65 47.47 30.40
N LEU A 199 28.29 47.00 31.47
CA LEU A 199 28.17 45.60 31.94
C LEU A 199 26.81 45.31 32.57
N ARG A 200 26.21 46.30 33.25
CA ARG A 200 24.85 46.17 33.79
C ARG A 200 23.83 46.10 32.67
N SER A 201 23.94 46.99 31.68
CA SER A 201 23.11 46.99 30.47
C SER A 201 23.28 45.71 29.64
N GLU A 202 24.51 45.21 29.47
CA GLU A 202 24.79 43.95 28.79
C GLU A 202 24.15 42.76 29.53
N THR A 203 24.22 42.76 30.87
CA THR A 203 23.60 41.71 31.69
C THR A 203 22.07 41.76 31.61
N GLU A 204 21.46 42.95 31.64
CA GLU A 204 20.01 43.14 31.47
C GLU A 204 19.55 42.71 30.07
N ARG A 205 20.36 42.99 29.03
CA ARG A 205 20.12 42.56 27.65
C ARG A 205 20.14 41.04 27.53
N LEU A 206 21.18 40.40 28.04
CA LEU A 206 21.32 38.94 28.03
C LEU A 206 20.21 38.26 28.85
N GLN A 207 19.81 38.83 29.99
CA GLN A 207 18.69 38.31 30.77
C GLN A 207 17.36 38.40 30.01
N SER A 208 17.14 39.49 29.26
CA SER A 208 15.96 39.65 28.41
C SER A 208 15.97 38.65 27.25
N GLU A 209 17.12 38.41 26.63
CA GLU A 209 17.28 37.44 25.57
C GLU A 209 17.08 36.00 26.07
N ILE A 210 17.65 35.64 27.23
CA ILE A 210 17.41 34.34 27.89
C ILE A 210 15.92 34.17 28.20
N LYS A 211 15.24 35.21 28.67
CA LYS A 211 13.79 35.16 28.93
C LYS A 211 13.02 34.90 27.63
N GLY A 212 13.34 35.60 26.56
CA GLY A 212 12.72 35.41 25.24
C GLY A 212 12.99 34.01 24.66
N LEU A 213 14.21 33.50 24.81
CA LEU A 213 14.57 32.14 24.37
C LEU A 213 13.83 31.06 25.17
N LYS A 214 13.71 31.23 26.49
CA LYS A 214 12.93 30.31 27.35
C LYS A 214 11.45 30.31 26.98
N GLU A 215 10.88 31.46 26.69
CA GLU A 215 9.47 31.57 26.28
C GLU A 215 9.25 30.92 24.91
N ARG A 216 10.16 31.14 23.95
CA ARG A 216 10.11 30.46 22.65
C ARG A 216 10.24 28.95 22.80
N LEU A 217 11.18 28.47 23.62
CA LEU A 217 11.38 27.05 23.88
C LEU A 217 10.11 26.42 24.47
N ASN A 218 9.55 27.03 25.52
CA ASN A 218 8.32 26.55 26.15
C ASN A 218 7.13 26.53 25.17
N ASN A 219 7.03 27.55 24.30
CA ASN A 219 6.01 27.57 23.25
C ASN A 219 6.19 26.44 22.23
N THR A 220 7.43 26.18 21.79
CA THR A 220 7.74 25.07 20.87
C THR A 220 7.47 23.71 21.53
N GLU A 221 7.88 23.51 22.77
CA GLU A 221 7.60 22.28 23.52
C GLU A 221 6.09 22.04 23.68
N ARG A 222 5.33 23.10 23.98
CA ARG A 222 3.86 23.00 24.07
C ARG A 222 3.21 22.67 22.73
N LEU A 223 3.72 23.19 21.62
CA LEU A 223 3.24 22.86 20.27
C LEU A 223 3.55 21.42 19.91
N LEU A 224 4.79 20.96 20.13
CA LEU A 224 5.20 19.59 19.89
C LEU A 224 4.41 18.59 20.73
N HIS A 225 4.12 18.91 22.00
CA HIS A 225 3.30 18.07 22.85
C HIS A 225 1.84 17.99 22.37
N LYS A 226 1.30 19.10 21.84
CA LYS A 226 -0.05 19.10 21.24
C LYS A 226 -0.10 18.29 19.95
N GLU A 227 0.90 18.45 19.09
CA GLU A 227 1.03 17.70 17.83
C GLU A 227 1.20 16.21 18.10
N SER A 228 2.04 15.83 19.08
CA SER A 228 2.21 14.44 19.49
C SER A 228 0.92 13.82 20.03
N ILE A 229 0.10 14.55 20.79
CA ILE A 229 -1.20 14.05 21.25
C ILE A 229 -2.17 13.90 20.08
N GLN A 230 -2.16 14.84 19.14
CA GLN A 230 -3.01 14.81 17.97
C GLN A 230 -2.68 13.61 17.07
N ASP A 231 -1.40 13.35 16.82
CA ASP A 231 -0.91 12.19 16.08
C ASP A 231 -1.34 10.86 16.72
N ILE A 232 -1.34 10.78 18.05
CA ILE A 232 -1.79 9.59 18.78
C ILE A 232 -3.30 9.40 18.60
N LYS A 233 -4.09 10.46 18.75
CA LYS A 233 -5.54 10.40 18.53
C LYS A 233 -5.91 10.02 17.09
N GLU A 234 -5.23 10.59 16.11
CA GLU A 234 -5.47 10.27 14.70
C GLU A 234 -5.13 8.81 14.38
N LYS A 235 -4.11 8.24 15.01
CA LYS A 235 -3.79 6.81 14.91
C LYS A 235 -4.82 5.93 15.58
N GLU A 236 -5.30 6.29 16.77
CA GLU A 236 -6.36 5.56 17.47
C GLU A 236 -7.68 5.58 16.68
N GLU A 237 -8.08 6.74 16.14
CA GLU A 237 -9.28 6.86 15.29
C GLU A 237 -9.14 6.14 13.93
N ALA A 238 -7.92 6.07 13.38
CA ALA A 238 -7.66 5.29 12.17
C ALA A 238 -7.71 3.77 12.45
N GLN A 239 -7.26 3.34 13.62
CA GLN A 239 -7.30 1.94 14.05
C GLN A 239 -8.73 1.49 14.38
N ASP A 240 -9.50 2.29 15.12
CA ASP A 240 -10.91 2.02 15.44
C ASP A 240 -11.77 1.89 14.18
N ARG A 241 -11.55 2.77 13.18
CA ARG A 241 -12.17 2.65 11.86
C ARG A 241 -11.77 1.37 11.13
N GLY A 242 -10.52 0.91 11.27
CA GLY A 242 -10.05 -0.36 10.69
C GLY A 242 -10.69 -1.59 11.35
N ASP A 243 -10.88 -1.54 12.66
CA ASP A 243 -11.49 -2.60 13.45
C ASP A 243 -13.00 -2.72 13.18
N ASP A 244 -13.73 -1.60 13.02
CA ASP A 244 -15.14 -1.61 12.61
C ASP A 244 -15.35 -2.20 11.21
N TRP A 245 -14.51 -1.82 10.24
CA TRP A 245 -14.54 -2.40 8.89
C TRP A 245 -14.24 -3.90 8.87
N THR A 246 -13.39 -4.39 9.76
CA THR A 246 -13.10 -5.83 9.86
C THR A 246 -14.24 -6.61 10.52
N GLU A 247 -14.92 -6.03 11.50
CA GLU A 247 -16.12 -6.62 12.12
C GLU A 247 -17.32 -6.63 11.14
N GLU A 248 -17.55 -5.55 10.38
CA GLU A 248 -18.59 -5.48 9.36
C GLU A 248 -18.38 -6.53 8.25
N LYS A 249 -17.12 -6.71 7.83
CA LYS A 249 -16.75 -7.76 6.87
C LYS A 249 -17.00 -9.16 7.43
N ARG A 250 -16.74 -9.39 8.72
CA ARG A 250 -17.05 -10.66 9.41
C ARG A 250 -18.55 -10.93 9.46
N ARG A 251 -19.37 -9.92 9.77
CA ARG A 251 -20.83 -10.00 9.72
C ARG A 251 -21.35 -10.35 8.33
N MET A 252 -20.81 -9.72 7.29
CA MET A 252 -21.19 -9.99 5.91
C MET A 252 -20.89 -11.44 5.50
N VAL A 253 -19.71 -11.97 5.84
CA VAL A 253 -19.34 -13.36 5.55
C VAL A 253 -20.26 -14.35 6.27
N GLN A 254 -20.54 -14.12 7.56
CA GLN A 254 -21.46 -14.97 8.33
C GLN A 254 -22.88 -14.95 7.76
N TRP A 255 -23.37 -13.78 7.36
CA TRP A 255 -24.68 -13.65 6.71
C TRP A 255 -24.72 -14.43 5.40
N GLN A 256 -23.71 -14.28 4.55
CA GLN A 256 -23.64 -14.98 3.26
C GLN A 256 -23.63 -16.51 3.45
N GLN A 257 -22.88 -17.00 4.43
CA GLN A 257 -22.83 -18.42 4.74
C GLN A 257 -24.15 -18.93 5.32
N THR A 258 -24.84 -18.12 6.11
CA THR A 258 -26.19 -18.41 6.60
C THR A 258 -27.19 -18.51 5.45
N GLN A 259 -27.14 -17.60 4.46
CA GLN A 259 -27.99 -17.67 3.28
C GLN A 259 -27.71 -18.93 2.45
N GLN A 260 -26.43 -19.27 2.24
CA GLN A 260 -26.05 -20.49 1.53
C GLN A 260 -26.58 -21.75 2.22
N ASN A 261 -26.48 -21.82 3.55
CA ASN A 261 -27.03 -22.93 4.32
C ASN A 261 -28.56 -23.01 4.23
N LYS A 262 -29.26 -21.87 4.23
CA LYS A 262 -30.71 -21.84 4.01
C LYS A 262 -31.08 -22.38 2.63
N TYR A 263 -30.42 -21.91 1.56
CA TYR A 263 -30.65 -22.42 0.21
C TYR A 263 -30.35 -23.92 0.10
N LEU A 264 -29.26 -24.40 0.72
CA LEU A 264 -28.93 -25.82 0.73
C LEU A 264 -29.99 -26.65 1.45
N ASN A 265 -30.51 -26.17 2.58
CA ASN A 265 -31.59 -26.83 3.30
C ASN A 265 -32.89 -26.84 2.49
N GLU A 266 -33.28 -25.70 1.89
CA GLU A 266 -34.47 -25.64 1.03
C GLU A 266 -34.37 -26.60 -0.17
N ILE A 267 -33.18 -26.69 -0.79
CA ILE A 267 -32.93 -27.67 -1.86
C ILE A 267 -33.01 -29.11 -1.32
N ALA A 268 -32.52 -29.37 -0.12
CA ALA A 268 -32.61 -30.70 0.50
C ALA A 268 -34.07 -31.08 0.81
N ASP A 269 -34.87 -30.14 1.30
CA ASP A 269 -36.30 -30.32 1.56
C ASP A 269 -37.06 -30.59 0.25
N LEU A 270 -36.81 -29.79 -0.80
CA LEU A 270 -37.40 -30.00 -2.12
C LEU A 270 -37.01 -31.35 -2.72
N LYS A 271 -35.74 -31.74 -2.62
CA LYS A 271 -35.27 -33.08 -3.04
C LYS A 271 -36.01 -34.19 -2.31
N THR A 272 -36.27 -34.00 -1.01
CA THR A 272 -37.00 -34.97 -0.18
C THR A 272 -38.46 -35.10 -0.64
N VAL A 273 -39.13 -33.97 -0.87
CA VAL A 273 -40.51 -33.95 -1.40
C VAL A 273 -40.58 -34.65 -2.75
N PHE A 274 -39.73 -34.24 -3.71
CA PHE A 274 -39.69 -34.85 -5.04
C PHE A 274 -39.40 -36.36 -4.99
N TYR A 275 -38.46 -36.78 -4.16
CA TYR A 275 -38.13 -38.20 -4.01
C TYR A 275 -39.32 -39.01 -3.47
N ASN A 276 -40.02 -38.47 -2.47
CA ASN A 276 -41.21 -39.11 -1.91
C ASN A 276 -42.36 -39.18 -2.91
N GLU A 277 -42.53 -38.15 -3.73
CA GLU A 277 -43.58 -38.07 -4.76
C GLU A 277 -43.31 -39.07 -5.90
N ILE A 278 -42.08 -39.13 -6.39
CA ILE A 278 -41.63 -40.16 -7.36
C ILE A 278 -41.84 -41.56 -6.79
N LYS A 279 -41.49 -41.78 -5.52
CA LYS A 279 -41.67 -43.07 -4.85
C LYS A 279 -43.14 -43.46 -4.71
N ALA A 280 -44.01 -42.50 -4.38
CA ALA A 280 -45.45 -42.71 -4.27
C ALA A 280 -46.08 -43.04 -5.63
N ASP A 281 -45.70 -42.33 -6.69
CA ASP A 281 -46.12 -42.61 -8.06
C ASP A 281 -45.66 -43.99 -8.53
N PHE A 282 -44.43 -44.38 -8.19
CA PHE A 282 -43.91 -45.71 -8.49
C PHE A 282 -44.69 -46.81 -7.75
N GLN A 283 -45.04 -46.59 -6.48
CA GLN A 283 -45.88 -47.52 -5.71
C GLN A 283 -47.31 -47.59 -6.24
N MET A 284 -47.92 -46.47 -6.64
CA MET A 284 -49.26 -46.45 -7.26
C MET A 284 -49.28 -47.15 -8.62
N ASN A 285 -48.26 -46.96 -9.45
CA ASN A 285 -48.15 -47.65 -10.74
C ASN A 285 -47.89 -49.15 -10.57
N CYS A 286 -47.08 -49.56 -9.58
CA CYS A 286 -46.85 -50.98 -9.30
C CYS A 286 -48.14 -51.69 -8.86
N ASN A 287 -48.98 -51.01 -8.07
CA ASN A 287 -50.31 -51.50 -7.67
C ASN A 287 -51.31 -51.56 -8.85
N ARG A 288 -51.21 -50.66 -9.84
CA ARG A 288 -52.02 -50.71 -11.09
C ARG A 288 -51.59 -51.79 -12.07
N THR A 289 -50.30 -52.13 -12.13
CA THR A 289 -49.80 -53.22 -13.00
C THR A 289 -50.16 -54.60 -12.46
N LEU A 290 -50.35 -54.74 -11.15
CA LEU A 290 -50.86 -55.98 -10.55
C LEU A 290 -52.36 -56.24 -10.83
N SER A 291 -53.13 -55.22 -11.20
CA SER A 291 -54.55 -55.37 -11.57
C SER A 291 -54.81 -55.66 -13.06
N HIS A 292 -53.78 -55.65 -13.92
CA HIS A 292 -53.91 -55.93 -15.35
C HIS A 292 -52.87 -56.97 -15.83
N SER A 293 -53.16 -58.24 -15.57
CA SER A 293 -52.54 -59.39 -16.26
C SER A 293 -53.51 -59.93 -17.33
N PRO A 294 -53.11 -60.09 -18.61
CA PRO A 294 -53.93 -60.76 -19.62
C PRO A 294 -53.68 -62.27 -19.70
N THR A 295 -54.80 -63.00 -19.83
CA THR A 295 -55.01 -64.34 -20.44
C THR A 295 -54.61 -65.63 -19.72
N SER A 296 -55.62 -66.48 -19.47
CA SER A 296 -55.59 -67.91 -19.80
C SER A 296 -56.98 -68.35 -20.27
N TYR A 297 -57.19 -68.30 -21.59
CA TYR A 297 -58.18 -69.14 -22.27
C TYR A 297 -57.63 -70.57 -22.25
N PHE A 298 -58.23 -71.47 -21.47
CA PHE A 298 -58.04 -72.91 -21.64
C PHE A 298 -59.38 -73.49 -22.11
N MET A 299 -59.39 -73.95 -23.36
CA MET A 299 -60.47 -74.74 -23.95
C MET A 299 -60.53 -76.10 -23.25
N SER A 300 -61.70 -76.45 -22.70
CA SER A 300 -62.05 -77.84 -22.40
C SER A 300 -62.88 -78.40 -23.54
N LEU A 301 -62.23 -79.24 -24.36
CA LEU A 301 -62.86 -80.13 -25.32
C LEU A 301 -63.42 -81.37 -24.58
N HIS A 302 -64.64 -81.73 -24.95
CA HIS A 302 -65.33 -82.99 -24.60
C HIS A 302 -64.59 -84.23 -25.13
N SER A 303 -64.59 -85.32 -24.35
CA SER A 303 -64.69 -86.73 -24.77
C SER A 303 -65.02 -87.54 -23.50
N THR A 304 -66.26 -88.03 -23.30
CA THR A 304 -66.85 -89.32 -23.76
C THR A 304 -66.07 -90.56 -23.33
N GLU A 305 -66.83 -91.43 -22.63
CA GLU A 305 -66.57 -92.80 -22.12
C GLU A 305 -65.84 -92.95 -20.77
#